data_AF-A0A2S6G449-F1
#
_entry.id   AF-A0A2S6G449-F1
#
_cell.length_a   1.000
_cell.length_b   1.000
_cell.length_c   1.000
_cell.angle_alpha   90.00
_cell.angle_beta   90.00
_cell.angle_gamma   90.00
#
_symmetry.space_group_name_H-M   'P 1'
#
loop_
_entity.id
_entity.type
_entity.pdbx_description
1 polymer ?
#
loop_
_entity_poly.entity_id
_entity_poly.type
_entity_poly.pdbx_seq_one_letter_code
_entity_poly.pdbx_strand_id
1 'polypeptide(L)' 'MADLYNSAAPKKAANLSINSDLLRTIRELNINLPATLKRALKDELSKREAETREWQAPDTVDA' A
#
# COMPACT_ATOMS: atom_id res chain seq x y z
N MET A 1 10.01 14.80 -1.32
CA MET A 1 9.60 13.38 -1.36
C MET A 1 8.89 13.15 -2.68
N ALA A 2 9.37 12.24 -3.52
CA ALA A 2 8.63 11.83 -4.71
C ALA A 2 7.29 11.23 -4.25
N ASP A 3 6.16 11.66 -4.83
CA ASP A 3 4.86 11.04 -4.55
C ASP A 3 4.97 9.57 -5.00
N LEU A 4 4.82 8.62 -4.07
CA LEU A 4 5.00 7.18 -4.31
C LEU A 4 4.07 6.63 -5.41
N TYR A 5 3.04 7.39 -5.77
CA TYR A 5 2.07 7.09 -6.82
C TYR A 5 1.50 8.42 -7.33
N ASN A 6 0.87 8.43 -8.51
CA ASN A 6 0.27 9.65 -9.06
C ASN A 6 -1.09 9.97 -8.39
N SER A 7 -1.13 10.97 -7.51
CA SER A 7 -2.37 11.42 -6.86
C SER A 7 -3.42 12.04 -7.79
N ALA A 8 -3.05 12.44 -9.01
CA ALA A 8 -3.97 12.96 -10.03
C ALA A 8 -4.59 11.86 -10.92
N ALA A 9 -4.17 10.60 -10.75
CA ALA A 9 -4.72 9.50 -11.53
C ALA A 9 -6.22 9.28 -11.22
N PRO A 10 -7.07 8.99 -12.23
CA PRO A 10 -8.48 8.74 -12.01
C PRO A 10 -8.69 7.52 -11.11
N LYS A 11 -9.65 7.61 -10.18
CA LYS A 11 -10.02 6.49 -9.31
C LYS A 11 -10.56 5.35 -10.18
N LYS A 12 -9.93 4.18 -10.11
CA LYS A 12 -10.49 2.94 -10.68
C LYS A 12 -11.19 2.12 -9.61
N ALA A 13 -12.33 1.54 -9.96
CA ALA A 13 -12.89 0.44 -9.18
C ALA A 13 -11.94 -0.75 -9.27
N ALA A 14 -11.57 -1.31 -8.13
CA ALA A 14 -10.80 -2.55 -8.05
C ALA A 14 -11.76 -3.66 -7.64
N ASN A 15 -11.91 -4.69 -8.47
CA ASN A 15 -12.65 -5.90 -8.12
C ASN A 15 -11.74 -6.76 -7.23
N LEU A 16 -11.96 -6.70 -5.92
CA LEU A 16 -11.18 -7.42 -4.91
C LEU A 16 -12.10 -8.38 -4.17
N SER A 17 -11.67 -9.63 -4.04
CA SER A 17 -12.34 -10.60 -3.18
C SER A 17 -11.87 -10.39 -1.75
N ILE A 18 -12.80 -10.01 -0.87
CA ILE A 18 -12.57 -9.81 0.56
C ILE A 18 -13.47 -10.78 1.33
N ASN A 19 -13.02 -11.23 2.49
CA ASN A 19 -13.85 -12.07 3.36
C ASN A 19 -15.17 -11.34 3.69
N SER A 20 -16.29 -12.06 3.57
CA SER A 20 -17.64 -11.49 3.70
C SER A 20 -17.96 -11.04 5.13
N ASP A 21 -17.50 -11.78 6.13
CA ASP A 21 -17.66 -11.44 7.55
C ASP A 21 -16.84 -10.19 7.90
N LEU A 22 -15.59 -10.13 7.46
CA LEU A 22 -14.75 -8.95 7.60
C LEU A 22 -15.39 -7.71 6.96
N LEU A 23 -15.94 -7.84 5.75
CA LEU A 23 -16.64 -6.74 5.08
C LEU A 23 -17.88 -6.29 5.86
N ARG A 24 -18.63 -7.24 6.44
CA ARG A 24 -19.79 -6.98 7.29
C ARG A 24 -19.39 -6.17 8.53
N THR A 25 -18.39 -6.63 9.28
CA THR A 25 -17.90 -5.94 10.49
C THR A 25 -17.39 -4.53 10.17
N ILE A 26 -16.66 -4.35 9.07
CA ILE A 26 -16.17 -3.05 8.61
C ILE A 26 -17.32 -2.08 8.35
N ARG A 27 -18.41 -2.55 7.73
CA ARG A 27 -19.61 -1.74 7.47
C ARG A 27 -20.37 -1.43 8.76
N GLU A 28 -20.51 -2.39 9.67
CA GLU A 28 -21.17 -2.19 10.97
C GLU A 28 -20.44 -1.15 11.83
N LEU A 29 -19.11 -1.14 11.78
CA LEU A 29 -18.28 -0.16 12.49
C LEU A 29 -18.13 1.18 11.75
N ASN A 30 -18.82 1.36 10.61
CA ASN A 30 -18.76 2.56 9.77
C ASN A 30 -17.31 2.94 9.38
N ILE A 31 -16.45 1.94 9.20
CA ILE A 31 -15.05 2.14 8.81
C ILE A 31 -15.01 2.52 7.32
N ASN A 32 -14.26 3.58 7.00
CA ASN A 32 -14.04 4.01 5.63
C ASN A 32 -13.04 3.08 4.92
N LEU A 33 -13.52 1.92 4.48
CA LEU A 33 -12.73 0.87 3.82
C LEU A 33 -11.80 1.41 2.71
N PRO A 34 -12.26 2.27 1.76
CA PRO A 34 -11.37 2.84 0.76
C PRO A 34 -10.22 3.66 1.33
N ALA A 35 -10.46 4.44 2.39
CA ALA A 35 -9.42 5.26 3.01
C ALA A 35 -8.41 4.37 3.77
N THR A 36 -8.90 3.38 4.50
CA THR A 36 -8.07 2.40 5.22
C THR A 36 -7.21 1.60 4.25
N LEU A 37 -7.78 1.12 3.14
CA LEU A 37 -7.06 0.37 2.12
C LEU A 37 -5.95 1.21 1.48
N LYS A 38 -6.22 2.48 1.14
CA LYS A 38 -5.19 3.39 0.62
C LYS A 38 -4.04 3.56 1.60
N ARG A 39 -4.34 3.74 2.88
CA ARG A 39 -3.31 3.90 3.92
C ARG A 39 -2.46 2.64 4.05
N ALA A 40 -3.09 1.47 4.10
CA ALA A 40 -2.39 0.18 4.17
C ALA A 40 -1.50 -0.06 2.94
N LEU A 41 -1.99 0.26 1.74
CA LEU A 41 -1.20 0.13 0.50
C LEU A 41 0.00 1.08 0.47
N LYS A 42 -0.13 2.32 0.97
CA LYS A 42 1.00 3.25 1.08
C LYS A 42 2.06 2.75 2.06
N ASP A 43 1.62 2.20 3.19
CA ASP A 43 2.51 1.67 4.22
C ASP A 43 3.30 0.47 3.70
N GLU A 44 2.60 -0.49 3.08
CA GLU A 44 3.20 -1.64 2.41
C GLU A 44 4.17 -1.20 1.29
N LEU A 45 3.78 -0.23 0.45
CA LEU A 45 4.65 0.29 -0.59
C LEU A 45 5.93 0.93 -0.01
N SER A 46 5.79 1.71 1.07
CA SER A 46 6.93 2.36 1.73
C SER A 46 7.89 1.33 2.33
N LYS A 47 7.35 0.25 2.92
CA LYS A 47 8.15 -0.87 3.43
C LYS A 47 8.92 -1.55 2.30
N ARG A 48 8.25 -1.91 1.21
CA ARG A 48 8.91 -2.55 0.07
C ARG A 48 9.94 -1.68 -0.62
N GLU A 49 9.72 -0.37 -0.71
CA GLU A 49 10.74 0.55 -1.22
C GLU A 49 11.96 0.63 -0.30
N ALA A 50 11.75 0.62 1.03
CA ALA A 50 12.85 0.58 1.99
C ALA A 50 13.63 -0.73 1.89
N GLU A 51 12.94 -1.87 1.81
CA GLU A 51 13.55 -3.19 1.59
C GLU A 51 14.32 -3.22 0.26
N THR A 52 13.74 -2.72 -0.83
CA THR A 52 14.40 -2.67 -2.15
C THR A 52 15.65 -1.79 -2.12
N ARG A 53 15.62 -0.66 -1.39
CA ARG A 53 16.77 0.25 -1.27
C ARG A 53 17.87 -0.32 -0.39
N GLU A 54 17.52 -1.06 0.66
CA GLU A 54 18.49 -1.78 1.51
C GLU A 54 19.24 -2.86 0.71
N TRP A 55 18.58 -3.50 -0.26
CA TRP A 55 19.19 -4.49 -1.15
C TRP A 55 19.96 -3.89 -2.34
N GLN A 56 19.84 -2.58 -2.59
CA GLN A 56 20.59 -1.85 -3.62
C GLN A 56 21.87 -1.20 -3.10
N ALA A 57 22.34 -1.51 -1.89
CA ALA A 57 23.74 -1.31 -1.55
C ALA A 57 24.54 -2.42 -2.25
N PRO A 58 25.20 -2.19 -3.40
CA PRO A 58 26.21 -3.12 -3.83
C PRO A 58 27.26 -3.15 -2.71
N ASP A 59 27.48 -4.34 -2.15
CA ASP A 59 28.71 -4.66 -1.44
C ASP A 59 29.86 -4.40 -2.42
N THR A 60 30.33 -3.16 -2.48
CA THR A 60 31.52 -2.75 -3.21
C THR A 60 32.54 -2.37 -2.14
N VAL A 61 33.11 -3.40 -1.54
CA VAL A 61 34.38 -3.42 -0.80
C VAL A 61 34.99 -4.78 -1.15
N ASP A 62 36.23 -4.95 -1.58
CA ASP A 62 37.40 -4.08 -1.73
C ASP A 62 38.34 -4.75 -2.76
N ALA A 63 39.30 -3.97 -3.26
CA ALA A 63 40.24 -4.27 -4.34
C ALA A 63 41.21 -5.45 -4.11
#